data_AF-A0A2N5ITF0-F1
#
_entry.id   AF-A0A2N5ITF0-F1
#
_cell.length_a   1.000
_cell.length_b   1.000
_cell.length_c   1.000
_cell.angle_alpha   90.00
_cell.angle_beta   90.00
_cell.angle_gamma   90.00
#
_symmetry.space_group_name_H-M   'P 1'
#
loop_
_entity.id
_entity.type
_entity.pdbx_description
1 polymer ?
#
loop_
_entity_poly.entity_id
_entity_poly.type
_entity_poly.pdbx_seq_one_letter_code
_entity_poly.pdbx_strand_id
1 'polypeptide(L)'
;MRFIAALWRLAIAGFCFVGTYEAWSKPQYWVYFTFQTGLVLGVVMLWAGAATLLKGIQPPAWLKGCVTLYAIVTALVAFFLMPPDNPAYVPQVIGIMTNTMLHKIAPIMAVIDFLLFDSHRRFRWHYMFSWLLYFPLYLAFVLIRAALWPNSGPAAGGSPYPYEFINLNALGWQGFAVSCGKLALAFVVLSFAVWVIGRALPKKAFLG
;
A
#
# COMPACT_ATOMS: atom_id res chain seq x y z
N MET A 1 -4.32 -26.68 -2.94
CA MET A 1 -3.84 -25.39 -3.47
C MET A 1 -4.91 -24.30 -3.35
N ARG A 2 -6.01 -24.36 -4.11
CA ARG A 2 -7.09 -23.33 -4.12
C ARG A 2 -7.55 -22.81 -2.74
N PHE A 3 -7.83 -23.71 -1.78
CA PHE A 3 -8.25 -23.30 -0.43
C PHE A 3 -7.16 -22.57 0.34
N ILE A 4 -5.90 -22.96 0.17
CA ILE A 4 -4.76 -22.29 0.81
C ILE A 4 -4.59 -20.88 0.25
N ALA A 5 -4.61 -20.73 -1.08
CA ALA A 5 -4.53 -19.43 -1.74
C ALA A 5 -5.69 -18.50 -1.33
N ALA A 6 -6.91 -19.05 -1.22
CA ALA A 6 -8.05 -18.30 -0.73
C ALA A 6 -7.88 -17.83 0.73
N LEU A 7 -7.55 -18.75 1.64
CA LEU A 7 -7.34 -18.42 3.06
C LEU A 7 -6.20 -17.41 3.23
N TRP A 8 -5.13 -17.53 2.45
CA TRP A 8 -4.03 -16.56 2.42
C TRP A 8 -4.51 -15.16 2.07
N ARG A 9 -5.27 -15.01 0.99
CA ARG A 9 -5.81 -13.72 0.53
C ARG A 9 -6.82 -13.14 1.51
N LEU A 10 -7.68 -13.99 2.09
CA LEU A 10 -8.60 -13.56 3.15
C LEU A 10 -7.86 -13.12 4.42
N ALA A 11 -6.75 -13.76 4.77
CA ALA A 11 -5.91 -13.34 5.87
C ALA A 11 -5.24 -11.98 5.58
N ILE A 12 -4.74 -11.74 4.37
CA ILE A 12 -4.26 -10.39 3.96
C ILE A 12 -5.37 -9.37 4.15
N ALA A 13 -6.58 -9.65 3.67
CA ALA A 13 -7.72 -8.76 3.84
C ALA A 13 -8.02 -8.46 5.32
N GLY A 14 -8.00 -9.49 6.17
CA GLY A 14 -8.14 -9.34 7.62
C GLY A 14 -7.09 -8.40 8.22
N PHE A 15 -5.81 -8.61 7.93
CA PHE A 15 -4.73 -7.73 8.41
C PHE A 15 -4.87 -6.29 7.89
N CYS A 16 -5.32 -6.10 6.65
CA CYS A 16 -5.59 -4.78 6.10
C CYS A 16 -6.75 -4.06 6.81
N PHE A 17 -7.87 -4.75 7.06
CA PHE A 17 -9.02 -4.15 7.73
C PHE A 17 -8.75 -3.87 9.21
N VAL A 18 -8.09 -4.80 9.91
CA VAL A 18 -7.66 -4.58 11.29
C VAL A 18 -6.60 -3.48 11.36
N GLY A 19 -5.63 -3.47 10.44
CA GLY A 19 -4.62 -2.43 10.40
C GLY A 19 -5.19 -1.04 10.09
N THR A 20 -6.27 -0.96 9.31
CA THR A 20 -6.93 0.32 8.99
C THR A 20 -8.00 0.74 10.00
N TYR A 21 -8.33 -0.11 10.98
CA TYR A 21 -9.39 0.11 11.98
C TYR A 21 -9.41 1.52 12.57
N GLU A 22 -8.24 2.08 12.90
CA GLU A 22 -8.16 3.40 13.54
C GLU A 22 -8.71 4.52 12.65
N ALA A 23 -8.52 4.44 11.33
CA ALA A 23 -9.00 5.48 10.42
C ALA A 23 -10.53 5.51 10.31
N TRP A 24 -11.22 4.44 10.69
CA TRP A 24 -12.69 4.42 10.70
C TRP A 24 -13.28 5.25 11.84
N SER A 25 -12.58 5.34 12.98
CA SER A 25 -12.99 6.17 14.12
C SER A 25 -12.29 7.54 14.13
N LYS A 26 -11.14 7.66 13.46
CA LYS A 26 -10.34 8.88 13.33
C LYS A 26 -10.15 9.22 11.85
N PRO A 27 -11.12 9.87 11.20
CA PRO A 27 -11.11 10.09 9.75
C PRO A 27 -9.88 10.85 9.23
N GLN A 28 -9.22 11.65 10.08
CA GLN A 28 -7.96 12.31 9.73
C GLN A 28 -6.85 11.32 9.33
N TYR A 29 -6.87 10.08 9.81
CA TYR A 29 -5.87 9.08 9.41
C TYR A 29 -6.03 8.62 7.95
N TRP A 30 -7.17 8.86 7.30
CA TRP A 30 -7.31 8.63 5.86
C TRP A 30 -6.40 9.52 5.01
N VAL A 31 -5.75 10.53 5.59
CA VAL A 31 -4.75 11.35 4.88
C VAL A 31 -3.47 10.56 4.59
N TYR A 32 -3.16 9.54 5.39
CA TYR A 32 -1.98 8.70 5.19
C TYR A 32 -2.14 7.77 3.99
N PHE A 33 -1.11 7.70 3.15
CA PHE A 33 -1.00 6.79 2.02
C PHE A 33 -1.19 5.33 2.46
N THR A 34 -0.59 4.95 3.60
CA THR A 34 -0.65 3.59 4.16
C THR A 34 -2.10 3.16 4.42
N PHE A 35 -2.93 4.02 5.00
CA PHE A 35 -4.33 3.67 5.31
C PHE A 35 -5.15 3.53 4.02
N GLN A 36 -5.03 4.47 3.08
CA GLN A 36 -5.74 4.42 1.79
C GLN A 36 -5.35 3.17 0.99
N THR A 37 -4.05 2.91 0.81
CA THR A 37 -3.57 1.76 0.03
C THR A 37 -3.76 0.43 0.75
N GLY A 38 -3.67 0.41 2.07
CA GLY A 38 -4.00 -0.74 2.91
C GLY A 38 -5.46 -1.15 2.77
N LEU A 39 -6.39 -0.19 2.78
CA LEU A 39 -7.81 -0.46 2.54
C LEU A 39 -8.04 -1.05 1.13
N VAL A 40 -7.46 -0.43 0.10
CA VAL A 40 -7.60 -0.93 -1.28
C VAL A 40 -7.02 -2.33 -1.43
N LEU A 41 -5.84 -2.60 -0.85
CA LEU A 41 -5.25 -3.94 -0.81
C LEU A 41 -6.20 -4.92 -0.12
N GLY A 42 -6.78 -4.55 1.02
CA GLY A 42 -7.72 -5.39 1.76
C GLY A 42 -8.96 -5.76 0.94
N VAL A 43 -9.58 -4.77 0.27
CA VAL A 43 -10.74 -5.00 -0.62
C VAL A 43 -10.38 -5.90 -1.80
N VAL A 44 -9.23 -5.66 -2.45
CA VAL A 44 -8.78 -6.47 -3.58
C VAL A 44 -8.48 -7.91 -3.16
N MET A 45 -7.89 -8.11 -1.99
CA MET A 45 -7.59 -9.45 -1.48
C MET A 45 -8.83 -10.17 -0.95
N LEU A 46 -9.82 -9.45 -0.41
CA LEU A 46 -11.14 -9.99 -0.10
C LEU A 46 -11.83 -10.49 -1.37
N TRP A 47 -11.86 -9.66 -2.42
CA TRP A 47 -12.40 -10.05 -3.73
C TRP A 47 -11.66 -11.26 -4.30
N ALA A 48 -10.32 -11.24 -4.32
CA ALA A 48 -9.52 -12.36 -4.82
C ALA A 48 -9.75 -13.65 -4.02
N GLY A 49 -9.81 -13.56 -2.69
CA GLY A 49 -10.08 -14.69 -1.79
C GLY A 49 -11.46 -15.29 -2.03
N ALA A 50 -12.51 -14.45 -2.04
CA ALA A 50 -13.88 -14.87 -2.29
C ALA A 50 -14.04 -15.47 -3.70
N ALA A 51 -13.49 -14.83 -4.74
CA ALA A 51 -13.51 -15.36 -6.10
C ALA A 51 -12.80 -16.71 -6.22
N THR A 52 -11.74 -16.93 -5.43
CA THR A 52 -11.01 -18.20 -5.40
C THR A 52 -11.83 -19.32 -4.74
N LEU A 53 -12.56 -19.02 -3.66
CA LEU A 53 -13.45 -19.99 -2.99
C LEU A 53 -14.69 -20.32 -3.83
N LEU A 54 -15.36 -19.27 -4.31
CA LEU A 54 -16.66 -19.33 -4.98
C LEU A 54 -16.53 -19.58 -6.49
N LYS A 55 -15.31 -19.72 -7.01
CA LYS A 55 -15.03 -19.83 -8.47
C LYS A 55 -15.57 -18.63 -9.27
N GLY A 56 -15.52 -17.44 -8.66
CA GLY A 56 -15.96 -16.19 -9.27
C GLY A 56 -14.92 -15.54 -10.17
N ILE A 57 -15.26 -14.36 -10.68
CA ILE A 57 -14.36 -13.52 -11.50
C ILE A 57 -13.26 -12.96 -10.60
N GLN A 58 -12.00 -13.19 -10.97
CA GLN A 58 -10.83 -12.68 -10.24
C GLN A 58 -10.63 -11.17 -10.51
N PRO A 59 -10.01 -10.42 -9.57
CA PRO A 59 -9.62 -9.05 -9.83
C PRO A 59 -8.73 -8.96 -11.09
N PRO A 60 -8.84 -7.86 -11.85
CA PRO A 60 -8.06 -7.71 -13.06
C PRO A 60 -6.56 -7.60 -12.73
N ALA A 61 -5.70 -8.15 -13.60
CA ALA A 61 -4.27 -8.22 -13.36
C ALA A 61 -3.63 -6.84 -13.13
N TRP A 62 -4.10 -5.80 -13.82
CA TRP A 62 -3.61 -4.44 -13.61
C TRP A 62 -3.82 -3.96 -12.16
N LEU A 63 -4.94 -4.31 -11.53
CA LEU A 63 -5.27 -3.90 -10.17
C LEU A 63 -4.46 -4.69 -9.14
N LYS A 64 -4.27 -5.99 -9.37
CA LYS A 64 -3.38 -6.84 -8.55
C LYS A 64 -1.95 -6.31 -8.55
N GLY A 65 -1.37 -6.02 -9.73
CA GLY A 65 -0.04 -5.42 -9.83
C GLY A 65 0.05 -4.05 -9.14
N CYS A 66 -0.99 -3.23 -9.25
CA CYS A 66 -1.10 -1.93 -8.59
C CYS A 66 -1.02 -2.04 -7.06
N VAL A 67 -1.85 -2.90 -6.44
CA VAL A 67 -1.86 -3.06 -4.98
C VAL A 67 -0.59 -3.77 -4.47
N THR A 68 0.01 -4.66 -5.24
CA THR A 68 1.33 -5.24 -4.91
C THR A 68 2.43 -4.18 -4.91
N LEU A 69 2.46 -3.30 -5.91
CA LEU A 69 3.42 -2.19 -5.95
C LEU A 69 3.27 -1.29 -4.72
N TYR A 70 2.05 -0.87 -4.39
CA TYR A 70 1.82 0.00 -3.25
C TYR A 70 2.14 -0.67 -1.92
N ALA A 71 1.89 -1.98 -1.80
CA ALA A 71 2.28 -2.73 -0.62
C ALA A 71 3.82 -2.74 -0.44
N ILE A 72 4.58 -2.97 -1.52
CA ILE A 72 6.04 -2.91 -1.50
C ILE A 72 6.53 -1.51 -1.13
N VAL A 73 5.98 -0.46 -1.76
CA VAL A 73 6.33 0.93 -1.44
C VAL A 73 6.07 1.22 0.04
N THR A 74 4.90 0.86 0.56
CA THR A 74 4.53 1.06 1.96
C THR A 74 5.54 0.40 2.91
N ALA A 75 5.95 -0.84 2.63
CA ALA A 75 6.97 -1.52 3.44
C ALA A 75 8.34 -0.82 3.39
N LEU A 76 8.78 -0.41 2.19
CA LEU A 76 10.08 0.25 2.03
C LEU A 76 10.11 1.64 2.66
N VAL A 77 9.04 2.43 2.50
CA VAL A 77 8.91 3.74 3.16
C VAL A 77 8.89 3.57 4.67
N ALA A 78 8.12 2.61 5.19
CA ALA A 78 8.09 2.33 6.62
C ALA A 78 9.45 1.88 7.16
N PHE A 79 10.21 1.10 6.38
CA PHE A 79 11.52 0.61 6.80
C PHE A 79 12.62 1.69 6.74
N PHE A 80 12.65 2.52 5.69
CA PHE A 80 13.74 3.47 5.46
C PHE A 80 13.46 4.89 5.95
N LEU A 81 12.20 5.32 5.98
CA LEU A 81 11.83 6.72 6.18
C LEU A 81 10.99 6.98 7.43
N MET A 82 10.52 5.94 8.12
CA MET A 82 9.71 6.09 9.33
C MET A 82 10.50 5.67 10.58
N PRO A 83 10.29 6.36 11.71
CA PRO A 83 10.82 5.91 12.99
C PRO A 83 10.16 4.59 13.41
N PRO A 84 10.80 3.81 14.31
CA PRO A 84 10.17 2.63 14.88
C PRO A 84 8.83 2.95 15.56
N ASP A 85 7.85 2.06 15.38
CA ASP A 85 6.54 2.17 16.03
C ASP A 85 6.70 2.12 17.56
N ASN A 86 5.95 2.98 18.27
CA ASN A 86 5.93 3.00 19.72
C ASN A 86 4.66 2.30 20.26
N PRO A 87 4.79 1.19 21.02
CA PRO A 87 3.65 0.46 21.59
C PRO A 87 2.74 1.29 22.50
N ALA A 88 3.22 2.41 23.05
CA ALA A 88 2.42 3.30 23.88
C ALA A 88 1.38 4.10 23.09
N TYR A 89 1.57 4.27 21.78
CA TYR A 89 0.72 5.11 20.93
C TYR A 89 0.05 4.34 19.80
N VAL A 90 0.60 3.20 19.39
CA VAL A 90 0.05 2.37 18.32
C VAL A 90 -0.82 1.26 18.93
N PRO A 91 -2.14 1.23 18.64
CA PRO A 91 -3.03 0.19 19.11
C PRO A 91 -2.56 -1.22 18.75
N GLN A 92 -2.86 -2.15 19.65
CA GLN A 92 -2.57 -3.56 19.47
C GLN A 92 -3.86 -4.35 19.36
N VAL A 93 -3.91 -5.24 18.37
CA VAL A 93 -4.96 -6.23 18.22
C VAL A 93 -4.27 -7.58 18.27
N ILE A 94 -4.76 -8.50 19.11
CA ILE A 94 -4.16 -9.83 19.33
C ILE A 94 -2.64 -9.80 19.64
N GLY A 95 -2.17 -8.75 20.32
CA GLY A 95 -0.76 -8.55 20.66
C GLY A 95 0.13 -8.06 19.51
N ILE A 96 -0.47 -7.66 18.37
CA ILE A 96 0.24 -7.14 17.20
C ILE A 96 -0.18 -5.69 16.97
N MET A 97 0.80 -4.79 16.80
CA MET A 97 0.53 -3.39 16.48
C MET A 97 -0.14 -3.24 15.10
N THR A 98 -1.16 -2.39 15.00
CA THR A 98 -1.87 -2.09 13.73
C THR A 98 -0.91 -1.65 12.62
N ASN A 99 0.06 -0.78 12.93
CA ASN A 99 1.11 -0.38 11.99
C ASN A 99 1.98 -1.57 11.57
N THR A 100 2.31 -2.50 12.46
CA THR A 100 3.06 -3.72 12.08
C THR A 100 2.29 -4.53 11.05
N MET A 101 0.96 -4.60 11.17
CA MET A 101 0.11 -5.28 10.20
C MET A 101 0.20 -4.61 8.82
N LEU A 102 0.11 -3.28 8.74
CA LEU A 102 0.11 -2.55 7.45
C LEU A 102 1.50 -2.33 6.84
N HIS A 103 2.53 -2.15 7.66
CA HIS A 103 3.89 -1.84 7.21
C HIS A 103 4.75 -3.07 6.96
N LYS A 104 4.41 -4.22 7.55
CA LYS A 104 5.24 -5.44 7.49
C LYS A 104 4.44 -6.65 7.04
N ILE A 105 3.44 -7.06 7.82
CA ILE A 105 2.77 -8.36 7.62
C ILE A 105 2.02 -8.38 6.28
N ALA A 106 1.07 -7.47 6.06
CA ALA A 106 0.28 -7.43 4.83
C ALA A 106 1.15 -7.20 3.58
N PRO A 107 2.16 -6.31 3.57
CA PRO A 107 3.09 -6.19 2.45
C PRO A 107 3.88 -7.46 2.12
N ILE A 108 4.47 -8.10 3.12
CA ILE A 108 5.21 -9.36 2.92
C ILE A 108 4.27 -10.43 2.36
N MET A 109 3.06 -10.54 2.92
CA MET A 109 2.07 -11.49 2.44
C MET A 109 1.60 -11.20 1.01
N ALA A 110 1.47 -9.92 0.62
CA ALA A 110 1.11 -9.51 -0.73
C ALA A 110 2.22 -9.83 -1.74
N VAL A 111 3.49 -9.70 -1.36
CA VAL A 111 4.63 -10.13 -2.19
C VAL A 111 4.63 -11.65 -2.36
N ILE A 112 4.42 -12.40 -1.28
CA ILE A 112 4.30 -13.87 -1.35
C ILE A 112 3.12 -14.28 -2.23
N ASP A 113 1.97 -13.60 -2.12
CA ASP A 113 0.80 -13.87 -2.97
C ASP A 113 1.09 -13.63 -4.45
N PHE A 114 1.75 -12.51 -4.75
CA PHE A 114 2.21 -12.20 -6.11
C PHE A 114 3.16 -13.26 -6.65
N LEU A 115 4.12 -13.75 -5.85
CA LEU A 115 5.12 -14.71 -6.31
C LEU A 115 4.59 -16.15 -6.43
N LEU A 116 3.72 -16.58 -5.52
CA LEU A 116 3.36 -18.00 -5.37
C LEU A 116 1.94 -18.35 -5.85
N PHE A 117 0.96 -17.46 -5.66
CA PHE A 117 -0.46 -17.76 -5.87
C PHE A 117 -1.04 -17.08 -7.12
N ASP A 118 -0.42 -16.00 -7.61
CA ASP A 118 -0.88 -15.32 -8.82
C ASP A 118 -0.36 -16.00 -10.11
N SER A 119 -1.16 -15.85 -11.17
CA SER A 119 -0.75 -16.26 -12.53
C SER A 119 0.07 -15.15 -13.17
N HIS A 120 1.28 -15.49 -13.62
CA HIS A 120 2.22 -14.51 -14.16
C HIS A 120 2.03 -14.28 -15.68
N ARG A 121 2.80 -13.33 -16.23
CA ARG A 121 2.76 -12.89 -17.63
C ARG A 121 1.42 -12.30 -18.08
N ARG A 122 0.61 -11.84 -17.12
CA ARG A 122 -0.69 -11.17 -17.37
C ARG A 122 -0.58 -9.65 -17.43
N PHE A 123 0.55 -9.08 -17.02
CA PHE A 123 0.78 -7.65 -17.04
C PHE A 123 1.20 -7.18 -18.44
N ARG A 124 0.36 -6.34 -19.05
CA ARG A 124 0.77 -5.58 -20.24
C ARG A 124 1.83 -4.55 -19.82
N TRP A 125 2.79 -4.26 -20.69
CA TRP A 125 3.89 -3.33 -20.38
C TRP A 125 3.37 -1.96 -19.93
N HIS A 126 2.31 -1.45 -20.56
CA HIS A 126 1.76 -0.14 -20.25
C HIS A 126 1.05 -0.05 -18.88
N TYR A 127 0.78 -1.18 -18.21
CA TYR A 127 0.21 -1.15 -16.86
C TYR A 127 1.16 -0.50 -15.84
N MET A 128 2.47 -0.62 -16.03
CA MET A 128 3.45 -0.03 -15.12
C MET A 128 3.29 1.49 -14.98
N PHE A 129 2.85 2.18 -16.03
CA PHE A 129 2.59 3.62 -15.99
C PHE A 129 1.29 3.96 -15.25
N SER A 130 0.25 3.13 -15.42
CA SER A 130 -1.01 3.32 -14.71
C SER A 130 -0.85 3.18 -13.19
N TRP A 131 0.07 2.32 -12.74
CA TRP A 131 0.38 2.15 -11.32
C TRP A 131 1.13 3.34 -10.72
N LEU A 132 1.70 4.23 -11.54
CA LEU A 132 2.35 5.44 -11.05
C LEU A 132 1.36 6.58 -10.81
N LEU A 133 0.13 6.48 -11.35
CA LEU A 133 -0.83 7.59 -11.36
C LEU A 133 -1.29 8.00 -9.95
N TYR A 134 -1.39 7.06 -9.02
CA TYR A 134 -1.89 7.37 -7.69
C TYR A 134 -0.94 8.26 -6.88
N PHE A 135 0.38 8.14 -7.07
CA PHE A 135 1.34 8.95 -6.33
C PHE A 135 1.19 10.48 -6.57
N PRO A 136 1.16 11.01 -7.82
CA PRO A 136 0.92 12.43 -8.04
C PRO A 136 -0.48 12.86 -7.63
N LEU A 137 -1.50 12.00 -7.77
CA LEU A 137 -2.85 12.29 -7.27
C LEU A 137 -2.87 12.43 -5.75
N TYR A 138 -2.16 11.56 -5.05
CA TYR A 138 -2.00 11.61 -3.60
C TYR A 138 -1.27 12.86 -3.15
N LEU A 139 -0.16 13.24 -3.82
CA LEU A 139 0.54 14.48 -3.53
C LEU A 139 -0.34 15.72 -3.75
N ALA A 140 -1.09 15.76 -4.85
CA ALA A 140 -2.03 16.84 -5.12
C ALA A 140 -3.12 16.92 -4.02
N PHE A 141 -3.68 15.77 -3.62
CA PHE A 141 -4.62 15.69 -2.51
C PHE A 141 -4.04 16.25 -1.20
N VAL A 142 -2.82 15.84 -0.82
CA VAL A 142 -2.16 16.32 0.40
C VAL A 142 -1.91 17.83 0.34
N LEU A 143 -1.41 18.35 -0.78
CA LEU A 143 -1.13 19.78 -0.94
C LEU A 143 -2.40 20.63 -0.91
N ILE A 144 -3.43 20.24 -1.67
CA ILE A 144 -4.72 20.94 -1.69
C ILE A 144 -5.34 20.95 -0.29
N ARG A 145 -5.36 19.80 0.38
CA ARG A 145 -5.85 19.68 1.76
C ARG A 145 -5.06 20.58 2.71
N ALA A 146 -3.73 20.59 2.62
CA ALA A 146 -2.89 21.40 3.49
C ALA A 146 -3.12 22.90 3.29
N ALA A 147 -3.37 23.33 2.06
CA ALA A 147 -3.72 24.72 1.76
C ALA A 147 -5.11 25.11 2.30
N LEU A 148 -6.10 24.22 2.20
CA LEU A 148 -7.47 24.48 2.67
C LEU A 148 -7.60 24.39 4.20
N TRP A 149 -6.87 23.47 4.82
CA TRP A 149 -6.94 23.20 6.26
C TRP A 149 -5.55 23.06 6.91
N PRO A 150 -4.82 24.17 7.08
CA PRO A 150 -3.42 24.16 7.51
C PRO A 150 -3.20 23.62 8.94
N ASN A 151 -4.23 23.57 9.79
CA ASN A 151 -4.14 23.08 11.16
C ASN A 151 -4.85 21.73 11.38
N SER A 152 -5.22 21.04 10.29
CA SER A 152 -6.00 19.79 10.35
C SER A 152 -5.15 18.54 10.46
N GLY A 153 -3.96 18.64 11.06
CA GLY A 153 -2.98 17.59 10.98
C GLY A 153 -3.47 16.21 11.39
N PRO A 154 -3.13 15.15 10.61
CA PRO A 154 -3.51 13.81 11.00
C PRO A 154 -2.66 13.30 12.17
N ALA A 155 -1.51 13.92 12.44
CA ALA A 155 -0.63 13.63 13.58
C ALA A 155 -0.81 14.63 14.73
N ALA A 156 -0.35 14.23 15.93
CA ALA A 156 -0.27 15.13 17.07
C ALA A 156 0.63 16.34 16.73
N GLY A 157 0.17 17.56 17.05
CA GLY A 157 0.84 18.81 16.69
C GLY A 157 0.22 19.57 15.52
N GLY A 158 -0.80 19.02 14.84
CA GLY A 158 -1.63 19.76 13.91
C GLY A 158 -1.03 19.99 12.51
N SER A 159 0.15 19.44 12.22
CA SER A 159 0.79 19.52 10.90
C SER A 159 -0.11 18.92 9.82
N PRO A 160 -0.52 19.67 8.78
CA PRO A 160 -1.49 19.20 7.79
C PRO A 160 -0.93 18.10 6.87
N TYR A 161 0.37 17.86 6.93
CA TYR A 161 1.11 16.86 6.16
C TYR A 161 1.17 15.53 6.92
N PRO A 162 0.91 14.40 6.25
CA PRO A 162 0.97 13.08 6.89
C PRO A 162 2.39 12.60 7.14
N TYR A 163 3.40 13.10 6.41
CA TYR A 163 4.77 12.64 6.57
C TYR A 163 5.76 13.80 6.52
N GLU A 164 6.79 13.73 7.38
CA GLU A 164 7.84 14.76 7.44
C GLU A 164 8.61 14.90 6.12
N PHE A 165 8.83 13.79 5.41
CA PHE A 165 9.53 13.81 4.12
C PHE A 165 8.75 14.46 2.97
N ILE A 166 7.46 14.80 3.16
CA ILE A 166 6.68 15.64 2.23
C ILE A 166 6.10 16.88 2.92
N ASN A 167 6.60 17.24 4.10
CA ASN A 167 6.14 18.40 4.85
C ASN A 167 6.70 19.67 4.21
N LEU A 168 5.89 20.35 3.38
CA LEU A 168 6.33 21.55 2.67
C LEU A 168 6.71 22.68 3.63
N ASN A 169 6.06 22.78 4.79
CA ASN A 169 6.35 23.83 5.78
C ASN A 169 7.74 23.62 6.41
N ALA A 170 8.16 22.37 6.61
CA ALA A 170 9.46 22.03 7.17
C ALA A 170 10.58 22.01 6.11
N LEU A 171 10.27 21.57 4.90
CA LEU A 171 11.27 21.33 3.84
C LEU A 171 11.48 22.53 2.90
N GLY A 172 10.49 23.44 2.83
CA GLY A 172 10.40 24.42 1.75
C GLY A 172 10.21 23.76 0.37
N TRP A 173 10.04 24.58 -0.67
CA TRP A 173 9.76 24.09 -2.03
C TRP A 173 10.88 23.22 -2.61
N GLN A 174 12.14 23.59 -2.39
CA GLN A 174 13.28 22.83 -2.91
C GLN A 174 13.39 21.46 -2.24
N GLY A 175 13.33 21.40 -0.91
CA GLY A 175 13.41 20.14 -0.17
C GLY A 175 12.23 19.22 -0.50
N PHE A 176 11.03 19.79 -0.58
CA PHE A 176 9.83 19.06 -1.01
C PHE A 176 9.99 18.46 -2.42
N ALA A 177 10.43 19.26 -3.39
CA ALA A 177 10.62 18.79 -4.77
C ALA A 177 11.67 17.65 -4.85
N VAL A 178 12.77 17.76 -4.11
CA VAL A 178 13.79 16.70 -4.04
C VAL A 178 13.22 15.42 -3.42
N SER A 179 12.49 15.52 -2.31
CA SER A 179 11.86 14.36 -1.67
C SER A 179 10.82 13.69 -2.58
N CYS A 180 9.92 14.46 -3.18
CA CYS A 180 8.94 13.95 -4.14
C CYS A 180 9.61 13.33 -5.37
N GLY A 181 10.70 13.92 -5.87
CA GLY A 181 11.49 13.35 -6.98
C GLY A 181 12.11 12.00 -6.64
N LYS A 182 12.71 11.86 -5.44
CA LYS A 182 13.25 10.58 -4.95
C LYS A 182 12.17 9.52 -4.83
N LEU A 183 11.01 9.87 -4.27
CA LEU A 183 9.87 8.96 -4.16
C LEU A 183 9.35 8.57 -5.55
N ALA A 184 9.13 9.53 -6.45
CA ALA A 184 8.68 9.25 -7.81
C ALA A 184 9.64 8.29 -8.54
N LEU A 185 10.95 8.51 -8.41
CA LEU A 185 11.97 7.60 -8.97
C LEU A 185 11.86 6.20 -8.37
N ALA A 186 11.70 6.09 -7.04
CA ALA A 186 11.52 4.80 -6.38
C ALA A 186 10.26 4.07 -6.89
N PHE A 187 9.13 4.78 -7.03
CA PHE A 187 7.91 4.22 -7.62
C PHE A 187 8.13 3.71 -9.05
N VAL A 188 8.85 4.47 -9.89
CA VAL A 188 9.18 4.06 -11.28
C VAL A 188 10.01 2.77 -11.27
N VAL A 189 11.10 2.74 -10.48
CA VAL A 189 12.00 1.58 -10.38
C VAL A 189 11.25 0.34 -9.89
N LEU A 190 10.43 0.48 -8.83
CA LEU A 190 9.67 -0.62 -8.26
C LEU A 190 8.56 -1.09 -9.20
N SER A 191 7.87 -0.17 -9.89
CA SER A 191 6.85 -0.50 -10.89
C SER A 191 7.45 -1.33 -12.03
N PHE A 192 8.62 -0.91 -12.52
CA PHE A 192 9.37 -1.67 -13.51
C PHE A 192 9.81 -3.04 -12.98
N ALA A 193 10.32 -3.12 -11.75
CA ALA A 193 10.74 -4.39 -11.13
C ALA A 193 9.57 -5.38 -10.99
N VAL A 194 8.42 -4.94 -10.49
CA VAL A 194 7.20 -5.76 -10.38
C VAL A 194 6.78 -6.28 -11.76
N TRP A 195 6.83 -5.43 -12.78
CA TRP A 195 6.54 -5.84 -14.15
C TRP A 195 7.54 -6.89 -14.67
N VAL A 196 8.85 -6.67 -14.51
CA VAL A 196 9.90 -7.60 -14.95
C VAL A 196 9.77 -8.95 -14.26
N ILE A 197 9.60 -8.98 -12.94
CA ILE A 197 9.42 -10.21 -12.17
C ILE A 197 8.16 -10.96 -12.65
N GLY A 198 7.04 -10.24 -12.81
CA GLY A 198 5.80 -10.80 -13.33
C GLY A 198 5.92 -11.33 -14.77
N ARG A 199 6.92 -10.88 -15.53
CA ARG A 199 7.21 -11.36 -16.89
C ARG A 199 8.15 -12.57 -16.88
N ALA A 200 9.11 -12.60 -15.96
CA ALA A 200 10.11 -13.66 -15.82
C ALA A 200 9.51 -14.96 -15.29
N LEU A 201 8.56 -14.88 -14.35
CA LEU A 201 7.93 -16.04 -13.71
C LEU A 201 7.04 -16.87 -14.67
N PRO A 202 6.80 -18.16 -14.35
CA PRO A 202 5.99 -19.06 -15.17
C PRO A 202 4.53 -18.60 -15.29
N LYS A 203 3.90 -18.85 -16.44
CA LYS A 203 2.52 -18.43 -16.73
C LYS A 203 1.49 -18.96 -15.70
N LYS A 204 1.71 -20.16 -15.17
CA LYS A 204 0.89 -20.75 -14.10
C LYS A 204 1.46 -20.36 -12.74
N ALA A 205 0.58 -20.15 -11.77
CA ALA A 205 0.99 -19.99 -10.38
C ALA A 205 1.71 -21.25 -9.88
N PHE A 206 2.67 -21.09 -8.97
CA PHE A 206 3.35 -22.23 -8.37
C PHE A 206 2.42 -23.01 -7.43
N LEU A 207 1.53 -22.32 -6.72
CA LEU A 207 0.62 -22.90 -5.71
C LEU A 207 -0.87 -22.53 -5.94
N GLY A 208 -1.25 -22.27 -7.20
CA GLY A 208 -2.62 -21.87 -7.60
C GLY A 208 -3.60 -23.02 -7.78
#